data_AF-A6GJM9-F1
#
_entry.id   AF-A6GJM9-F1
#
_cell.length_a   1.000
_cell.length_b   1.000
_cell.length_c   1.000
_cell.angle_alpha   90.00
_cell.angle_beta   90.00
_cell.angle_gamma   90.00
#
_symmetry.space_group_name_H-M   'P 1'
#
loop_
_entity.id
_entity.type
_entity.pdbx_description
1 polymer ?
#
loop_
_entity_poly.entity_id
_entity_poly.type
_entity_poly.pdbx_seq_one_letter_code
_entity_poly.pdbx_strand_id
1 'polypeptide(L)'
;AVGEQCGVAGVDVALLEGQVAAAAIRCAATTQLARRRDHERRFADRLARAYALRPELRRMLERDPARTLVCRCEDVSVAQVREALSWAGADARSVKLHTRCGMGPCQGRVCAPALELLFDLPAARPRPPLIPLRLSTLPTNHHQTPSEHP
;
A
#
# COMPACT_ATOMS: atom_id res chain seq x y z
N ALA A 1 -12.47 8.44 -1.82
CA ALA A 1 -12.32 6.99 -1.67
C ALA A 1 -13.49 6.45 -0.86
N VAL A 2 -13.80 5.15 -0.99
CA VAL A 2 -14.85 4.46 -0.24
C VAL A 2 -14.40 3.03 0.05
N GLY A 3 -14.94 2.41 1.09
CA GLY A 3 -14.62 1.04 1.46
C GLY A 3 -13.26 0.93 2.14
N GLU A 4 -12.55 -0.18 1.91
CA GLU A 4 -11.31 -0.49 2.63
C GLU A 4 -10.17 0.50 2.37
N GLN A 5 -10.24 1.25 1.27
CA GLN A 5 -9.32 2.36 1.01
C GLN A 5 -9.44 3.50 2.05
N CYS A 6 -10.55 3.55 2.78
CA CYS A 6 -10.82 4.45 3.91
C CYS A 6 -10.58 3.76 5.27
N GLY A 7 -9.89 2.62 5.28
CA GLY A 7 -9.65 1.78 6.45
C GLY A 7 -10.57 0.55 6.49
N VAL A 8 -10.13 -0.49 7.19
CA VAL A 8 -10.87 -1.75 7.34
C VAL A 8 -11.98 -1.57 8.37
N ALA A 9 -13.23 -1.56 7.92
CA ALA A 9 -14.39 -1.31 8.78
C ALA A 9 -15.61 -2.22 8.55
N GLY A 10 -15.45 -3.26 7.72
CA GLY A 10 -16.52 -4.21 7.41
C GLY A 10 -17.43 -3.77 6.27
N VAL A 11 -18.28 -4.71 5.82
CA VAL A 11 -19.12 -4.55 4.63
C VAL A 11 -20.17 -3.44 4.80
N ASP A 12 -20.78 -3.32 5.98
CA ASP A 12 -21.83 -2.33 6.24
C ASP A 12 -21.30 -0.90 6.11
N VAL A 13 -20.12 -0.63 6.69
CA VAL A 13 -19.44 0.66 6.54
C VAL A 13 -19.08 0.91 5.08
N ALA A 14 -18.53 -0.08 4.37
CA ALA A 14 -18.14 0.07 2.96
C ALA A 14 -19.32 0.42 2.05
N LEU A 15 -20.48 -0.25 2.25
CA LEU A 15 -21.70 0.05 1.52
C LEU A 15 -22.23 1.46 1.83
N LEU A 16 -22.27 1.83 3.12
CA LEU A 16 -22.72 3.16 3.54
C LEU A 16 -21.81 4.27 3.02
N GLU A 17 -20.49 4.06 2.98
CA GLU A 17 -19.55 5.00 2.37
C GLU A 17 -19.80 5.19 0.87
N GLY A 18 -20.05 4.10 0.14
CA GLY A 18 -20.44 4.15 -1.26
C GLY A 18 -21.72 4.97 -1.46
N GLN A 19 -22.73 4.75 -0.61
CA GLN A 19 -23.98 5.50 -0.65
C GLN A 19 -23.79 6.99 -0.32
N VAL A 20 -22.99 7.32 0.69
CA VAL A 20 -22.64 8.71 1.04
C VAL A 20 -21.93 9.39 -0.13
N ALA A 21 -20.94 8.72 -0.74
CA ALA A 21 -20.21 9.27 -1.88
C ALA A 21 -21.13 9.49 -3.09
N ALA A 22 -21.99 8.51 -3.41
CA ALA A 22 -22.97 8.64 -4.49
C ALA A 22 -23.96 9.78 -4.24
N ALA A 23 -24.48 9.92 -3.02
CA ALA A 23 -25.37 11.02 -2.65
C ALA A 23 -24.67 12.38 -2.76
N ALA A 24 -23.41 12.48 -2.32
CA ALA A 24 -22.61 13.70 -2.45
C ALA A 24 -22.38 14.09 -3.93
N ILE A 25 -22.04 13.13 -4.79
CA ILE A 25 -21.88 13.36 -6.24
C ILE A 25 -23.19 13.86 -6.87
N ARG A 26 -24.33 13.35 -6.40
CA ARG A 26 -25.67 13.76 -6.86
C ARG A 26 -26.19 15.03 -6.19
N CYS A 27 -25.38 15.70 -5.36
CA CYS A 27 -25.79 16.86 -4.56
C CYS A 27 -27.04 16.59 -3.69
N ALA A 28 -27.21 15.36 -3.22
CA ALA A 28 -28.30 14.93 -2.35
C ALA A 28 -27.88 14.96 -0.87
N ALA A 29 -28.87 14.91 0.04
CA ALA A 29 -28.62 14.91 1.47
C ALA A 29 -27.83 13.65 1.91
N THR A 30 -26.72 13.85 2.62
CA THR A 30 -25.84 12.78 3.10
C THR A 30 -25.95 12.52 4.60
N THR A 31 -26.56 13.44 5.36
CA THR A 31 -26.51 13.47 6.83
C THR A 31 -26.94 12.16 7.50
N GLN A 32 -28.06 11.57 7.05
CA GLN A 32 -28.56 10.32 7.65
C GLN A 32 -27.65 9.13 7.33
N LEU A 33 -27.15 9.03 6.09
CA LEU A 33 -26.24 7.97 5.67
C LEU A 33 -24.90 8.07 6.41
N ALA A 34 -24.36 9.29 6.55
CA ALA A 34 -23.14 9.55 7.29
C ALA A 34 -23.28 9.16 8.77
N ARG A 35 -24.38 9.51 9.43
CA ARG A 35 -24.66 9.11 10.81
C ARG A 35 -24.69 7.58 10.98
N ARG A 36 -25.33 6.87 10.06
CA ARG A 36 -25.36 5.40 10.07
C ARG A 36 -23.97 4.81 9.86
N ARG A 37 -23.20 5.32 8.89
CA ARG A 37 -21.81 4.91 8.66
C ARG A 37 -20.97 5.08 9.93
N ASP A 38 -21.08 6.22 10.59
CA ASP A 38 -20.29 6.54 11.78
C ASP A 38 -20.69 5.67 12.98
N HIS A 39 -21.97 5.28 13.06
CA HIS A 39 -22.44 4.29 14.03
C HIS A 39 -21.77 2.93 13.81
N GLU A 40 -21.86 2.37 12.59
CA GLU A 40 -21.27 1.06 12.26
C GLU A 40 -19.74 1.06 12.44
N ARG A 41 -19.09 2.19 12.12
CA ARG A 41 -17.63 2.34 12.28
C ARG A 41 -17.16 2.17 13.73
N ARG A 42 -18.01 2.45 14.74
CA ARG A 42 -17.63 2.24 16.15
C ARG A 42 -17.25 0.80 16.47
N PHE A 43 -17.87 -0.17 15.80
CA PHE A 43 -17.53 -1.57 15.97
C PHE A 43 -16.14 -1.87 15.37
N ALA A 44 -15.88 -1.38 14.16
CA ALA A 44 -14.57 -1.47 13.54
C ALA A 44 -13.46 -0.86 14.42
N ASP A 45 -13.70 0.29 15.05
CA ASP A 45 -12.73 0.92 15.94
C ASP A 45 -12.41 0.04 17.17
N ARG A 46 -13.40 -0.71 17.67
CA ARG A 46 -13.17 -1.68 18.76
C ARG A 46 -12.30 -2.84 18.30
N LEU A 47 -12.56 -3.37 17.10
CA LEU A 47 -11.73 -4.42 16.51
C LEU A 47 -10.30 -3.94 16.27
N ALA A 48 -10.12 -2.75 15.68
CA ALA A 48 -8.80 -2.18 15.44
C ALA A 48 -7.97 -2.05 16.73
N ARG A 49 -8.60 -1.68 17.85
CA ARG A 49 -7.94 -1.66 19.17
C ARG A 49 -7.62 -3.05 19.70
N ALA A 50 -8.56 -4.00 19.60
CA ALA A 50 -8.37 -5.36 20.10
C ALA A 50 -7.29 -6.14 19.33
N TYR A 51 -7.17 -5.88 18.02
CA TYR A 51 -6.19 -6.51 17.13
C TYR A 51 -4.97 -5.62 16.84
N ALA A 52 -4.76 -4.57 17.62
CA ALA A 52 -3.58 -3.73 17.49
C ALA A 52 -2.30 -4.58 17.64
N LEU A 53 -1.32 -4.31 16.80
CA LEU A 53 -0.05 -5.04 16.82
C LEU A 53 0.65 -4.86 18.16
N ARG A 54 0.88 -5.99 18.81
CA ARG A 54 1.55 -6.07 20.11
C ARG A 54 3.04 -5.67 19.97
N PRO A 55 3.57 -4.77 20.81
CA PRO A 55 4.99 -4.36 20.75
C PRO A 55 5.97 -5.54 20.83
N GLU A 56 5.59 -6.62 21.49
CA GLU A 56 6.39 -7.84 21.64
C GLU A 56 6.66 -8.54 20.30
N LEU A 57 5.83 -8.31 19.27
CA LEU A 57 6.09 -8.85 17.94
C LEU A 57 7.40 -8.30 17.35
N ARG A 58 7.81 -7.08 17.72
CA ARG A 58 9.08 -6.49 17.28
C ARG A 58 10.28 -7.31 17.77
N ARG A 59 10.20 -7.88 18.97
CA ARG A 59 11.23 -8.79 19.53
C ARG A 59 11.35 -10.09 18.75
N MET A 60 10.29 -10.55 18.09
CA MET A 60 10.38 -11.75 17.24
C MET A 60 11.28 -11.53 16.02
N LEU A 61 11.31 -10.30 15.49
CA LEU A 61 12.19 -9.92 14.37
C LEU A 61 13.68 -9.90 14.76
N GLU A 62 13.98 -9.83 16.06
CA GLU A 62 15.35 -9.81 16.59
C GLU A 62 15.95 -11.21 16.73
N ARG A 63 15.13 -12.26 16.73
CA ARG A 63 15.61 -13.64 16.92
C ARG A 63 16.52 -14.11 15.78
N ASP A 64 16.14 -13.78 14.54
CA ASP A 64 16.92 -14.13 13.36
C ASP A 64 16.71 -13.07 12.26
N PRO A 65 17.32 -11.88 12.41
CA PRO A 65 17.09 -10.78 11.47
C PRO A 65 17.67 -11.06 10.07
N ALA A 66 18.64 -11.97 9.95
CA ALA A 66 19.23 -12.36 8.68
C ALA A 66 18.29 -13.27 7.86
N ARG A 67 17.50 -14.13 8.52
CA ARG A 67 16.52 -15.00 7.85
C ARG A 67 15.11 -14.43 7.79
N THR A 68 14.83 -13.38 8.55
CA THR A 68 13.51 -12.73 8.55
C THR A 68 13.38 -11.78 7.36
N LEU A 69 12.61 -12.17 6.35
CA LEU A 69 12.39 -11.37 5.15
C LEU A 69 11.39 -10.23 5.39
N VAL A 70 11.77 -9.01 4.99
CA VAL A 70 10.89 -7.85 4.90
C VAL A 70 10.31 -7.73 3.49
N CYS A 71 11.11 -7.97 2.46
CA CYS A 71 10.65 -7.97 1.07
C CYS A 71 10.86 -9.32 0.43
N ARG A 72 9.77 -10.07 0.25
CA ARG A 72 9.82 -11.38 -0.41
C ARG A 72 10.14 -11.30 -1.91
N CYS A 73 9.81 -10.20 -2.58
CA CYS A 73 10.03 -10.09 -4.02
C CYS A 73 11.50 -9.90 -4.41
N GLU A 74 12.30 -9.33 -3.51
CA GLU A 74 13.72 -9.02 -3.72
C GLU A 74 14.59 -9.72 -2.67
N ASP A 75 14.02 -10.68 -1.93
CA ASP A 75 14.64 -11.44 -0.84
C ASP A 75 15.44 -10.58 0.17
N VAL A 76 14.88 -9.43 0.54
CA VAL A 76 15.51 -8.50 1.49
C VAL A 76 15.13 -8.85 2.92
N SER A 77 16.13 -9.10 3.76
CA SER A 77 15.99 -9.39 5.19
C SER A 77 15.93 -8.15 6.09
N VAL A 78 15.48 -8.33 7.33
CA VAL A 78 15.51 -7.29 8.38
C VAL A 78 16.94 -6.79 8.60
N ALA A 79 17.94 -7.68 8.59
CA ALA A 79 19.34 -7.32 8.74
C ALA A 79 19.82 -6.37 7.63
N GLN A 80 19.47 -6.65 6.37
CA GLN A 80 19.85 -5.80 5.23
C GLN A 80 19.18 -4.41 5.29
N VAL A 81 17.94 -4.33 5.76
CA VAL A 81 17.27 -3.03 5.96
C VAL A 81 17.97 -2.23 7.06
N ARG A 82 18.31 -2.88 8.19
CA ARG A 82 19.03 -2.24 9.30
C ARG A 82 20.42 -1.79 8.91
N GLU A 83 21.13 -2.60 8.14
CA GLU A 83 22.41 -2.23 7.55
C GLU A 83 22.21 -0.98 6.69
N ALA A 84 21.31 -1.00 5.70
CA ALA A 84 21.07 0.19 4.87
C ALA A 84 20.73 1.45 5.67
N LEU A 85 19.93 1.33 6.75
CA LEU A 85 19.63 2.43 7.66
C LEU A 85 20.87 2.99 8.37
N SER A 86 21.89 2.17 8.67
CA SER A 86 23.12 2.66 9.32
C SER A 86 23.96 3.55 8.40
N TRP A 87 23.88 3.37 7.07
CA TRP A 87 24.61 4.18 6.09
C TRP A 87 23.76 5.36 5.58
N ALA A 88 22.47 5.13 5.34
CA ALA A 88 21.58 6.07 4.68
C ALA A 88 20.77 6.95 5.64
N GLY A 89 20.76 6.64 6.95
CA GLY A 89 19.80 7.17 7.89
C GLY A 89 18.37 6.71 7.58
N ALA A 90 17.38 7.36 8.19
CA ALA A 90 15.95 7.06 7.99
C ALA A 90 15.39 7.64 6.67
N ASP A 91 16.16 7.64 5.58
CA ASP A 91 15.67 8.03 4.25
C ASP A 91 15.16 6.81 3.47
N ALA A 92 13.84 6.73 3.32
CA ALA A 92 13.18 5.63 2.62
C ALA A 92 13.66 5.45 1.18
N ARG A 93 13.99 6.54 0.48
CA ARG A 93 14.48 6.48 -0.90
C ARG A 93 15.85 5.81 -0.96
N SER A 94 16.77 6.21 -0.09
CA SER A 94 18.11 5.64 -0.02
C SER A 94 18.08 4.17 0.40
N VAL A 95 17.30 3.81 1.42
CA VAL A 95 17.12 2.39 1.81
C VAL A 95 16.60 1.56 0.64
N LYS A 96 15.60 2.06 -0.09
CA LYS A 96 15.05 1.40 -1.30
C LYS A 96 16.10 1.25 -2.40
N LEU A 97 16.93 2.25 -2.65
CA LEU A 97 17.97 2.19 -3.68
C LEU A 97 19.10 1.20 -3.33
N HIS A 98 19.50 1.13 -2.06
CA HIS A 98 20.56 0.24 -1.61
C HIS A 98 20.11 -1.21 -1.52
N THR A 99 18.90 -1.46 -1.02
CA THR A 99 18.40 -2.82 -0.76
C THR A 99 17.51 -3.36 -1.86
N ARG A 100 17.04 -2.51 -2.78
CA ARG A 100 15.95 -2.79 -3.74
C ARG A 100 14.59 -3.09 -3.09
N CYS A 101 14.46 -2.98 -1.78
CA CYS A 101 13.22 -3.25 -1.06
C CYS A 101 12.06 -2.42 -1.64
N GLY A 102 11.00 -3.12 -2.10
CA GLY A 102 9.85 -2.50 -2.77
C GLY A 102 10.04 -2.16 -4.25
N MET A 103 11.07 -2.70 -4.92
CA MET A 103 11.28 -2.60 -6.37
C MET A 103 10.78 -3.82 -7.17
N GLY A 104 10.47 -4.93 -6.51
CA GLY A 104 9.97 -6.14 -7.16
C GLY A 104 8.56 -6.00 -7.73
N PRO A 105 7.97 -7.04 -8.35
CA PRO A 105 6.69 -6.98 -9.05
C PRO A 105 5.51 -6.48 -8.20
N CYS A 106 5.55 -6.64 -6.87
CA CYS A 106 4.53 -6.08 -5.98
C CYS A 106 4.62 -4.56 -5.80
N GLN A 107 5.72 -3.93 -6.25
CA GLN A 107 6.02 -2.50 -6.16
C GLN A 107 5.86 -1.94 -4.73
N GLY A 108 6.24 -2.73 -3.73
CA GLY A 108 6.17 -2.33 -2.33
C GLY A 108 4.80 -2.50 -1.66
N ARG A 109 3.77 -2.98 -2.36
CA ARG A 109 2.41 -3.16 -1.80
C ARG A 109 2.38 -4.03 -0.54
N VAL A 110 3.30 -4.98 -0.42
CA VAL A 110 3.39 -5.90 0.72
C VAL A 110 4.36 -5.38 1.79
N CYS A 111 5.57 -4.97 1.38
CA CYS A 111 6.62 -4.62 2.33
C CYS A 111 6.58 -3.17 2.82
N ALA A 112 5.95 -2.24 2.10
CA ALA A 112 5.94 -0.83 2.51
C ALA A 112 5.23 -0.58 3.86
N PRO A 113 4.05 -1.16 4.15
CA PRO A 113 3.44 -1.03 5.47
C PRO A 113 4.32 -1.61 6.59
N ALA A 114 5.04 -2.71 6.31
CA ALA A 114 5.98 -3.28 7.26
C ALA A 114 7.20 -2.36 7.48
N LEU A 115 7.71 -1.73 6.43
CA LEU A 115 8.81 -0.75 6.54
C LEU A 115 8.39 0.48 7.36
N GLU A 116 7.18 0.98 7.12
CA GLU A 116 6.62 2.11 7.87
C GLU A 116 6.45 1.75 9.35
N LEU A 117 5.83 0.61 9.65
CA LEU A 117 5.61 0.19 11.03
C LEU A 117 6.91 -0.16 11.79
N LEU A 118 7.87 -0.80 11.12
CA LEU A 118 9.04 -1.38 11.79
C LEU A 118 10.26 -0.45 11.82
N PHE A 119 10.35 0.49 10.87
CA PHE A 119 11.52 1.35 10.70
C PHE A 119 11.16 2.82 10.48
N ASP A 120 9.88 3.19 10.61
CA ASP A 120 9.39 4.56 10.40
C ASP A 120 9.73 5.11 9.00
N LEU A 121 9.84 4.21 8.02
CA LEU A 121 10.13 4.56 6.62
C LEU A 121 8.82 4.75 5.85
N PRO A 122 8.48 5.99 5.45
CA PRO A 122 7.21 6.26 4.78
C PRO A 122 7.13 5.56 3.41
N ALA A 123 5.94 5.09 3.06
CA ALA A 123 5.70 4.47 1.77
C ALA A 123 5.94 5.46 0.61
N ALA A 124 6.67 5.01 -0.41
CA ALA A 124 6.87 5.79 -1.62
C ALA A 124 5.55 5.97 -2.39
N ARG A 125 5.38 7.12 -3.04
CA ARG A 125 4.22 7.37 -3.91
C ARG A 125 4.23 6.35 -5.07
N PRO A 126 3.09 5.67 -5.35
CA PRO A 126 3.00 4.76 -6.48
C PRO A 126 3.19 5.52 -7.80
N ARG A 127 3.93 4.92 -8.73
CA ARG A 127 4.13 5.45 -10.09
C ARG A 127 3.42 4.54 -11.09
N PRO A 128 2.81 5.09 -12.16
CA PRO A 128 2.25 4.27 -13.23
C PRO A 128 3.31 3.38 -13.88
N PRO A 129 2.93 2.17 -14.34
CA PRO A 129 1.60 1.56 -14.19
C PRO A 129 1.38 1.00 -12.78
N LEU A 130 0.15 1.08 -12.25
CA LEU A 130 -0.18 0.63 -10.87
C LEU A 130 -0.05 -0.88 -10.68
N ILE A 131 -0.20 -1.63 -11.77
CA ILE A 131 0.03 -3.06 -11.85
C ILE A 131 0.95 -3.33 -13.05
N PRO A 132 1.81 -4.36 -13.01
CA PRO A 132 2.59 -4.75 -14.16
C PRO A 132 1.68 -4.99 -15.37
N LEU A 133 2.04 -4.40 -16.51
CA LEU A 133 1.34 -4.50 -17.78
C LEU A 133 2.34 -4.94 -18.85
N ARG A 134 1.88 -5.81 -19.76
CA ARG A 134 2.69 -6.18 -20.93
C ARG A 134 2.82 -5.00 -21.87
N LEU A 135 4.00 -4.85 -22.47
CA LEU A 135 4.25 -3.83 -23.49
C LEU A 135 3.24 -3.93 -24.65
N SER A 136 2.86 -5.15 -25.04
CA SER A 136 1.87 -5.42 -26.09
C SER A 136 0.46 -4.92 -25.80
N THR A 137 0.14 -4.56 -24.55
CA THR A 137 -1.16 -3.99 -24.18
C THR A 137 -1.17 -2.47 -24.29
N LEU A 138 0.01 -1.83 -24.37
CA LEU A 138 0.07 -0.41 -24.64
C LEU A 138 -0.31 -0.16 -26.10
N PRO A 139 -1.15 0.85 -26.39
CA PRO A 139 -1.46 1.21 -27.76
C PRO A 139 -0.17 1.61 -28.48
N THR A 140 0.14 0.92 -29.57
CA THR A 140 1.19 1.32 -30.48
C THR A 140 0.69 2.48 -31.32
N ASN A 141 1.32 3.65 -31.21
CA ASN A 141 1.27 4.63 -32.28
C ASN A 141 2.02 4.02 -33.47
N HIS A 142 1.32 3.22 -34.27
CA HIS A 142 1.78 2.94 -35.62
C HIS A 142 1.73 4.26 -36.37
N HIS A 143 2.83 5.01 -36.36
CA HIS A 143 3.12 5.86 -37.51
C HIS A 143 3.16 4.91 -38.70
N GLN A 144 2.10 4.94 -39.52
CA GLN A 144 2.15 4.36 -40.85
C GLN A 144 3.31 5.05 -41.57
N THR A 145 4.47 4.41 -41.64
CA THR A 145 5.44 4.75 -42.67
C THR A 145 4.75 4.48 -44.01
N PRO A 146 4.63 5.47 -44.90
CA PRO A 146 4.06 5.24 -46.22
C PRO A 146 4.82 4.09 -46.86
N SER A 147 4.12 3.04 -47.30
CA SER A 147 4.75 2.00 -48.08
C SER A 147 5.16 2.62 -49.43
N GLU A 148 6.45 2.88 -49.61
CA GLU A 148 7.01 2.99 -50.96
C GLU A 148 6.80 1.62 -51.62
N HIS A 149 5.83 1.55 -52.54
CA HIS A 149 5.75 0.47 -53.51
C HIS A 149 6.53 0.89 -54.76
N PRO A 150 7.30 -0.02 -55.36
CA PRO A 150 8.09 0.23 -56.57
C PRO A 150 7.22 0.47 -57.81
#